data_AF-A0A8S9J855-F1
#
_entry.id   AF-A0A8S9J855-F1
#
_cell.length_a   1.000
_cell.length_b   1.000
_cell.length_c   1.000
_cell.angle_alpha   90.00
_cell.angle_beta   90.00
_cell.angle_gamma   90.00
#
_symmetry.space_group_name_H-M   'P 1'
#
loop_
_entity.id
_entity.type
_entity.pdbx_description
1 polymer ?
#
loop_
_entity_poly.entity_id
_entity_poly.type
_entity_poly.pdbx_seq_one_letter_code
_entity_poly.pdbx_strand_id
1 'polypeptide(L)'
;MKKAHTNKHTGEIDDGVVRDVFSLIETQKEDEETRLSQLQTDMDATSMASTNLSRIRINEITKSLNRYSVPKKKGRLVGLGRRARSVPPSAPHPYVDPEVLMDQLKDKDDRIAALEQKMADQEAG
;
A
#
# COMPACT_ATOMS: atom_id res chain seq x y z
N MET A 1 -24.37 -39.91 1.82
CA MET A 1 -24.28 -38.93 0.71
C MET A 1 -24.71 -39.63 -0.57
N LYS A 2 -25.70 -39.11 -1.29
CA LYS A 2 -26.10 -39.67 -2.59
C LYS A 2 -24.97 -39.38 -3.58
N LYS A 3 -24.35 -40.41 -4.17
CA LYS A 3 -23.34 -40.24 -5.23
C LYS A 3 -24.07 -39.97 -6.54
N ALA A 4 -23.64 -38.96 -7.29
CA ALA A 4 -24.12 -38.72 -8.65
C ALA A 4 -23.80 -39.96 -9.51
N HIS A 5 -24.75 -40.37 -10.35
CA HIS A 5 -24.54 -41.52 -11.24
C HIS A 5 -23.65 -41.10 -12.41
N THR A 6 -22.61 -41.87 -12.68
CA THR A 6 -21.74 -41.66 -13.84
C THR A 6 -21.97 -42.77 -14.86
N ASN A 7 -21.91 -42.42 -16.15
CA ASN A 7 -22.02 -43.39 -17.22
C ASN A 7 -20.78 -44.29 -17.21
N LYS A 8 -20.98 -45.62 -17.15
CA LYS A 8 -19.88 -46.60 -17.05
C LYS A 8 -19.02 -46.70 -18.31
N HIS A 9 -19.50 -46.22 -19.45
CA HIS A 9 -18.81 -46.29 -20.73
C HIS A 9 -18.08 -45.00 -21.07
N THR A 10 -18.61 -43.83 -20.68
CA THR A 10 -17.97 -42.52 -20.93
C THR A 10 -17.26 -41.93 -19.72
N GLY A 11 -17.59 -42.38 -18.50
CA GLY A 11 -17.07 -41.81 -17.25
C GLY A 11 -17.70 -40.47 -16.85
N GLU A 12 -18.56 -39.91 -17.70
CA GLU A 12 -19.20 -38.62 -17.49
C GLU A 12 -20.35 -38.69 -16.49
N ILE A 13 -20.70 -37.53 -15.91
CA ILE A 13 -21.86 -37.37 -15.04
C ILE A 13 -23.14 -37.47 -15.89
N ASP A 14 -24.00 -38.43 -15.55
CA ASP A 14 -25.26 -38.69 -16.26
C ASP A 14 -26.39 -37.76 -15.80
N ASP A 15 -26.25 -37.20 -14.59
CA ASP A 15 -27.18 -36.21 -14.05
C ASP A 15 -26.90 -34.83 -14.65
N GLY A 16 -27.82 -34.38 -15.51
CA GLY A 16 -27.72 -33.08 -16.19
C GLY A 16 -27.61 -31.89 -15.24
N VAL A 17 -28.30 -31.92 -14.08
CA VAL A 17 -28.25 -30.81 -13.11
C VAL A 17 -26.88 -30.76 -12.45
N VAL A 18 -26.32 -31.92 -12.09
CA VAL A 18 -24.99 -31.98 -11.48
C VAL A 18 -23.92 -31.54 -12.47
N ARG A 19 -24.06 -31.88 -13.76
CA ARG A 19 -23.16 -31.43 -14.82
C ARG A 19 -23.20 -29.91 -15.02
N ASP A 20 -24.40 -29.32 -15.04
CA ASP A 20 -24.56 -27.87 -15.17
C ASP A 20 -23.99 -27.11 -13.96
N VAL A 21 -24.22 -27.64 -12.75
CA VAL A 21 -23.63 -27.08 -11.52
C VAL A 21 -22.11 -27.19 -11.54
N PHE A 22 -21.55 -28.31 -12.02
CA PHE A 22 -20.11 -28.50 -12.12
C PHE A 22 -19.49 -27.51 -13.12
N SER A 23 -20.10 -27.35 -14.29
CA SER A 23 -19.67 -26.37 -15.30
C SER A 23 -19.72 -24.94 -14.75
N LEU A 24 -20.78 -24.57 -14.03
CA LEU A 24 -20.89 -23.24 -13.40
C LEU A 24 -19.77 -23.00 -12.38
N ILE A 25 -19.44 -24.01 -11.56
CA ILE A 25 -18.37 -23.92 -10.57
C ILE A 25 -17.01 -23.78 -11.24
N GLU A 26 -16.74 -24.52 -12.32
CA GLU A 26 -15.49 -24.39 -13.08
C GLU A 26 -15.35 -22.99 -13.70
N THR A 27 -16.40 -22.48 -14.34
CA THR A 27 -16.38 -21.13 -14.92
C THR A 27 -16.19 -20.06 -13.85
N GLN A 28 -16.84 -20.19 -12.70
CA GLN A 28 -16.65 -19.27 -11.58
C GLN A 28 -15.24 -19.34 -11.00
N LYS A 29 -14.66 -20.54 -10.90
CA LYS A 29 -13.30 -20.73 -10.40
C LYS A 29 -12.28 -20.07 -11.34
N GLU A 30 -12.43 -20.23 -12.65
CA GLU A 30 -11.56 -19.60 -13.64
C GLU A 30 -11.66 -18.06 -13.63
N ASP A 31 -12.88 -17.50 -13.53
CA ASP A 31 -13.08 -16.05 -13.40
C ASP A 31 -12.46 -15.52 -12.09
N GLU A 32 -12.66 -16.20 -10.97
CA GLU A 32 -12.04 -15.80 -9.70
C GLU A 32 -10.51 -15.96 -9.73
N GLU A 33 -9.96 -17.00 -10.35
CA GLU A 33 -8.52 -17.20 -10.48
C GLU A 33 -7.85 -16.13 -11.36
N THR A 34 -8.51 -15.74 -12.45
CA THR A 34 -8.06 -14.63 -13.31
C THR A 34 -8.16 -13.30 -12.60
N ARG A 35 -9.24 -13.03 -11.85
CA ARG A 35 -9.40 -11.83 -11.02
C ARG A 35 -8.36 -11.76 -9.91
N LEU A 36 -8.08 -12.88 -9.23
CA LEU A 36 -7.04 -12.96 -8.19
C LEU A 36 -5.65 -12.74 -8.77
N SER A 37 -5.35 -13.36 -9.93
CA SER A 37 -4.07 -13.15 -10.63
C SER A 37 -3.90 -11.69 -11.04
N GLN A 38 -4.96 -11.04 -11.53
CA GLN A 38 -4.93 -9.63 -11.91
C GLN A 38 -4.74 -8.69 -10.70
N LEU A 39 -5.40 -8.98 -9.58
CA LEU A 39 -5.17 -8.26 -8.32
C LEU A 39 -3.73 -8.43 -7.81
N GLN A 40 -3.13 -9.61 -8.00
CA GLN A 40 -1.74 -9.85 -7.65
C GLN A 40 -0.78 -9.07 -8.56
N THR A 41 -1.07 -9.01 -9.87
CA THR A 41 -0.27 -8.20 -10.82
C THR A 41 -0.40 -6.69 -10.54
N ASP A 42 -1.60 -6.22 -10.18
CA ASP A 42 -1.83 -4.82 -9.79
C ASP A 42 -1.10 -4.49 -8.47
N MET A 43 -1.05 -5.43 -7.52
CA MET A 43 -0.27 -5.25 -6.30
C MET A 43 1.23 -5.29 -6.55
N ASP A 44 1.75 -6.17 -7.41
CA ASP A 44 3.19 -6.21 -7.72
C ASP A 44 3.65 -5.02 -8.59
N ALA A 45 2.79 -4.52 -9.48
CA ALA A 45 3.04 -3.29 -10.23
C ALA A 45 2.94 -2.03 -9.35
N THR A 46 2.13 -2.07 -8.28
CA THR A 46 1.94 -0.94 -7.36
C THR A 46 2.88 -1.01 -6.13
N SER A 47 3.44 -2.17 -5.79
CA SER A 47 4.17 -2.39 -4.52
C SER A 47 5.69 -2.31 -4.62
N MET A 48 6.28 -1.98 -5.78
CA MET A 48 7.72 -1.71 -5.91
C MET A 48 8.11 -0.24 -6.23
N ALA A 49 7.16 0.69 -6.37
CA ALA A 49 7.49 2.05 -6.80
C ALA A 49 6.80 3.16 -5.97
N SER A 50 7.60 3.78 -5.11
CA SER A 50 7.48 5.16 -4.61
C SER A 50 6.65 5.42 -3.34
N THR A 51 7.33 5.33 -2.22
CA THR A 51 7.06 6.09 -0.98
C THR A 51 7.39 7.60 -1.10
N ASN A 52 7.25 8.22 -2.28
CA ASN A 52 7.38 9.68 -2.45
C ASN A 52 6.22 10.26 -3.28
N LEU A 53 4.99 10.04 -2.82
CA LEU A 53 3.83 10.71 -3.42
C LEU A 53 3.88 12.21 -3.10
N SER A 54 3.73 13.05 -4.14
CA SER A 54 3.58 14.49 -3.93
C SER A 54 2.37 14.77 -3.05
N ARG A 55 2.45 15.82 -2.22
CA ARG A 55 1.35 16.22 -1.32
C ARG A 55 0.03 16.43 -2.08
N ILE A 56 0.12 16.84 -3.34
CA ILE A 56 -1.03 17.01 -4.25
C ILE A 56 -1.67 15.64 -4.56
N ARG A 57 -0.87 14.65 -4.96
CA ARG A 57 -1.34 13.29 -5.26
C ARG A 57 -1.93 12.60 -4.02
N ILE A 58 -1.31 12.80 -2.85
CA ILE A 58 -1.85 12.31 -1.57
C ILE A 58 -3.23 12.92 -1.28
N ASN A 59 -3.39 14.24 -1.48
CA ASN A 59 -4.66 14.92 -1.24
C ASN A 59 -5.75 14.46 -2.20
N GLU A 60 -5.40 14.19 -3.44
CA GLU A 60 -6.33 13.67 -4.44
C GLU A 60 -6.84 12.27 -4.08
N ILE A 61 -5.93 11.36 -3.73
CA ILE A 61 -6.27 10.01 -3.25
C ILE A 61 -7.13 10.08 -1.98
N THR A 62 -6.78 10.96 -1.04
CA THR A 62 -7.56 11.14 0.18
C THR A 62 -8.97 11.67 -0.11
N LYS A 63 -9.11 12.59 -1.07
CA LYS A 63 -10.40 13.14 -1.48
C LYS A 63 -11.26 12.11 -2.20
N SER A 64 -10.69 11.30 -3.09
CA SER A 64 -11.41 10.23 -3.79
C SER A 64 -11.90 9.19 -2.78
N LEU A 65 -11.02 8.68 -1.91
CA LEU A 65 -11.39 7.73 -0.86
C LEU A 65 -12.49 8.30 0.07
N ASN A 66 -12.36 9.55 0.50
CA ASN A 66 -13.37 10.20 1.34
C ASN A 66 -14.72 10.41 0.64
N ARG A 67 -14.75 10.54 -0.69
CA ARG A 67 -16.02 10.63 -1.42
C ARG A 67 -16.78 9.31 -1.45
N TYR A 68 -16.07 8.20 -1.64
CA TYR A 68 -16.68 6.88 -1.86
C TYR A 68 -16.97 6.13 -0.57
N SER A 69 -16.14 6.28 0.46
CA SER A 69 -16.21 5.41 1.65
C SER A 69 -16.92 6.05 2.84
N VAL A 70 -16.99 7.39 2.91
CA VAL A 70 -17.45 8.06 4.14
C VAL A 70 -18.94 8.40 4.08
N PRO A 71 -19.75 7.95 5.06
CA PRO A 71 -21.18 8.24 5.11
C PRO A 71 -21.48 9.75 5.09
N LYS A 72 -22.49 10.15 4.31
CA LYS A 72 -22.95 11.54 4.21
C LYS A 72 -24.40 11.67 4.68
N LYS A 73 -24.70 12.70 5.48
CA LYS A 73 -26.06 13.07 5.89
C LYS A 73 -26.29 14.55 5.55
N LYS A 74 -27.30 14.83 4.71
CA LYS A 74 -27.62 16.18 4.20
C LYS A 74 -26.41 16.89 3.56
N GLY A 75 -25.65 16.18 2.72
CA GLY A 75 -24.43 16.71 2.07
C GLY A 75 -23.22 16.85 3.00
N ARG A 76 -23.38 16.68 4.33
CA ARG A 76 -22.29 16.74 5.30
C ARG A 76 -21.74 15.34 5.58
N LEU A 77 -20.43 15.22 5.57
CA LEU A 77 -19.72 14.00 5.95
C LEU A 77 -19.94 13.70 7.45
N VAL A 78 -20.34 12.48 7.80
CA VAL A 78 -20.65 12.05 9.17
C VAL A 78 -19.84 10.81 9.54
N GLY A 79 -19.58 10.60 10.84
CA GLY A 79 -18.76 9.47 11.32
C GLY A 79 -17.25 9.71 11.30
N LEU A 80 -16.77 10.78 10.64
CA LEU A 80 -15.42 11.27 10.87
C LEU A 80 -15.34 11.93 12.25
N GLY A 81 -14.64 11.27 13.17
CA GLY A 81 -14.31 11.84 14.46
C GLY A 81 -13.65 13.21 14.30
N ARG A 82 -13.85 14.11 15.27
CA ARG A 82 -13.12 15.37 15.30
C ARG A 82 -11.64 15.03 15.29
N ARG A 83 -10.86 15.60 14.37
CA ARG A 83 -9.40 15.57 14.45
C ARG A 83 -9.04 16.24 15.78
N ALA A 84 -8.80 15.44 16.82
CA ALA A 84 -7.98 15.89 17.91
C ALA A 84 -6.67 16.33 17.25
N ARG A 85 -6.34 17.62 17.35
CA ARG A 85 -4.98 18.05 17.02
C ARG A 85 -4.09 17.37 18.06
N SER A 86 -3.64 16.16 17.76
CA SER A 86 -2.70 15.39 18.57
C SER A 86 -1.32 16.04 18.59
N VAL A 87 -1.11 17.02 17.70
CA VAL A 87 0.09 17.84 17.65
C VAL A 87 -0.24 19.15 18.37
N PRO A 88 0.26 19.37 19.60
CA PRO A 88 0.27 20.71 20.18
C PRO A 88 0.99 21.66 19.19
N PRO A 89 0.65 22.95 19.17
CA PRO A 89 1.47 23.92 18.45
C PRO A 89 2.92 23.69 18.87
N SER A 90 3.80 23.36 17.92
CA SER A 90 5.23 23.28 18.19
C SER A 90 5.63 24.56 18.88
N ALA A 91 6.15 24.48 20.11
CA ALA A 91 6.73 25.63 20.77
C ALA A 91 7.69 26.29 19.77
N PRO A 92 7.70 27.63 19.65
CA PRO A 92 8.67 28.29 18.79
C PRO A 92 10.05 27.79 19.20
N HIS A 93 10.75 27.16 18.25
CA HIS A 93 12.13 26.75 18.48
C HIS A 93 12.90 28.01 18.92
N PRO A 94 13.77 27.92 19.93
CA PRO A 94 14.63 29.05 20.26
C PRO A 94 15.32 29.48 18.97
N TYR A 95 15.22 30.77 18.66
CA TYR A 95 15.83 31.33 17.46
C TYR A 95 17.34 31.09 17.56
N VAL A 96 17.85 30.23 16.70
CA VAL A 96 19.29 29.97 16.56
C VAL A 96 19.77 30.87 15.42
N ASP A 97 20.82 31.63 15.70
CA ASP A 97 21.49 32.47 14.69
C ASP A 97 21.94 31.59 13.50
N PRO A 98 21.51 31.90 12.26
CA PRO A 98 21.92 31.16 11.07
C PRO A 98 23.43 31.02 10.92
N GLU A 99 24.22 32.02 11.33
CA GLU A 99 25.69 31.97 11.19
C GLU A 99 26.30 30.90 12.11
N VAL A 100 25.82 30.83 13.36
CA VAL A 100 26.24 29.80 14.32
C VAL A 100 25.87 28.40 13.83
N LEU A 101 24.72 28.25 13.17
CA LEU A 101 24.31 26.98 12.60
C LEU A 101 25.21 26.56 11.43
N MET A 102 25.61 27.50 10.58
CA MET A 102 26.52 27.25 9.46
C MET A 102 27.92 26.85 9.94
N ASP A 103 28.43 27.49 10.99
CA ASP A 103 29.73 27.13 11.56
C ASP A 103 29.71 25.74 12.21
N GLN A 104 28.61 25.39 12.90
CA GLN A 104 28.43 24.04 13.44
C GLN A 104 28.29 22.98 12.35
N LEU A 105 27.74 23.33 11.18
CA LEU A 105 27.63 22.40 10.07
C LEU A 105 29.02 22.13 9.46
N LYS A 106 29.82 23.18 9.26
CA LYS A 106 31.21 23.04 8.79
C LYS A 106 32.08 22.18 9.70
N ASP A 107 32.03 22.41 11.01
CA ASP A 107 32.80 21.60 11.99
C ASP A 107 32.44 20.10 11.91
N LYS A 108 31.15 19.80 11.70
CA LYS A 108 30.69 18.42 11.51
C LYS A 108 31.17 17.83 10.18
N ASP A 109 31.12 18.61 9.10
CA ASP A 109 31.59 18.17 7.78
C ASP A 109 33.11 17.86 7.81
N ASP A 110 33.91 18.71 8.47
CA ASP A 110 35.35 18.49 8.65
C ASP A 110 35.63 17.21 9.46
N ARG A 111 34.84 16.98 10.52
CA ARG A 111 34.96 15.77 11.34
C ARG A 111 34.57 14.52 10.55
N ILE A 112 33.57 14.59 9.68
CA ILE A 112 33.16 13.49 8.80
C ILE A 112 34.30 13.18 7.83
N ALA A 113 34.84 14.18 7.14
CA ALA A 113 35.95 14.00 6.21
C ALA A 113 37.18 13.34 6.89
N ALA A 114 37.50 13.77 8.11
CA ALA A 114 38.59 13.17 8.88
C ALA A 114 38.33 11.70 9.28
N LEU A 115 37.07 11.33 9.54
CA LEU A 115 36.70 9.94 9.84
C LEU A 115 36.70 9.07 8.59
N GLU A 116 36.20 9.59 7.48
CA GLU A 116 36.22 8.91 6.18
C GLU A 116 37.65 8.60 5.74
N GLN A 117 38.57 9.56 5.87
CA GLN A 117 39.98 9.33 5.58
C GLN A 117 40.58 8.22 6.45
N LYS A 118 40.28 8.21 7.76
CA LYS A 118 40.76 7.16 8.67
C LYS A 118 40.22 5.77 8.30
N MET A 119 38.97 5.67 7.84
CA MET A 119 38.40 4.40 7.39
C MET A 119 39.07 3.94 6.09
N ALA A 120 39.30 4.86 5.13
CA ALA A 120 40.00 4.56 3.89
C ALA A 120 41.43 4.06 4.13
N ASP A 121 42.15 4.69 5.06
CA ASP A 121 43.51 4.29 5.44
C ASP A 121 43.55 2.92 6.15
N GLN A 122 42.47 2.54 6.85
CA GLN A 122 42.32 1.23 7.50
C GLN A 122 41.96 0.12 6.50
N GLU A 123 41.22 0.42 5.43
CA GLU A 123 40.87 -0.57 4.39
C GLU A 123 42.01 -0.83 3.40
N ALA A 124 42.97 0.10 3.29
CA ALA A 124 44.11 -0.01 2.36
C ALA A 124 45.33 -0.78 2.92
N GLY A 125 45.28 -1.26 4.17
CA GLY A 125 46.34 -2.02 4.85
C GLY A 125 46.00 -3.48 5.05
#